data_AF-A0A2Z6SG46-F1
#
_entry.id   AF-A0A2Z6SG46-F1
#
_cell.length_a   1.000
_cell.length_b   1.000
_cell.length_c   1.000
_cell.angle_alpha   90.00
_cell.angle_beta   90.00
_cell.angle_gamma   90.00
#
_symmetry.space_group_name_H-M   'P 1'
#
loop_
_entity.id
_entity.type
_entity.pdbx_description
1 polymer ?
#
loop_
_entity_poly.entity_id
_entity_poly.type
_entity_poly.pdbx_seq_one_letter_code
_entity_poly.pdbx_strand_id
1 'polypeptide(L)'
;MSNTSLRSTINQGNIFPPVHRNPDELLQLYLNSRRRVSKPPSIYDIFKINFAKEAKRLGFNDQLLINHEANFFWTYATRQQRQQYTQLSRGVQRLYFQRDVRHYYSRINSRPYHIISSVRLIRTT
;
A
#
# COMPACT_ATOMS: atom_id res chain seq x y z
N MET A 1 -16.48 -27.31 18.57
CA MET A 1 -15.68 -26.15 18.13
C MET A 1 -16.67 -25.07 17.70
N SER A 2 -16.77 -23.98 18.45
CA SER A 2 -17.69 -22.89 18.09
C SER A 2 -17.22 -22.28 16.76
N ASN A 3 -18.06 -22.32 15.73
CA ASN A 3 -17.83 -21.68 14.44
C ASN A 3 -17.92 -20.15 14.60
N THR A 4 -16.90 -19.55 15.23
CA THR A 4 -16.83 -18.10 15.38
C THR A 4 -16.48 -17.49 14.03
N SER A 5 -17.50 -16.95 13.36
CA SER A 5 -17.29 -16.24 12.09
C SER A 5 -16.48 -14.98 12.34
N LEU A 6 -15.46 -14.73 11.50
CA LEU A 6 -14.68 -13.48 11.52
C LEU A 6 -15.61 -12.26 11.46
N ARG A 7 -16.72 -12.36 10.71
CA ARG A 7 -17.71 -11.30 10.54
C ARG A 7 -18.35 -10.83 11.85
N SER A 8 -18.69 -11.76 12.74
CA SER A 8 -19.33 -11.43 14.01
C SER A 8 -18.34 -11.01 15.10
N THR A 9 -17.06 -11.34 14.91
CA THR A 9 -16.01 -11.14 15.92
C THR A 9 -15.20 -9.87 15.67
N ILE A 10 -15.14 -9.40 14.43
CA ILE A 10 -14.34 -8.23 14.04
C ILE A 10 -14.87 -6.95 14.73
N ASN A 11 -13.97 -6.20 15.36
CA ASN A 11 -14.35 -4.92 15.97
C ASN A 11 -14.35 -3.81 14.90
N GLN A 12 -15.55 -3.41 14.47
CA GLN A 12 -15.69 -2.32 13.49
C GLN A 12 -15.13 -0.98 13.99
N GLY A 13 -15.12 -0.74 15.31
CA GLY A 13 -14.53 0.47 15.90
C GLY A 13 -13.01 0.55 15.73
N ASN A 14 -12.35 -0.59 15.49
CA ASN A 14 -10.91 -0.63 15.17
C ASN A 14 -10.63 -0.48 13.65
N ILE A 15 -11.69 -0.49 12.83
CA ILE A 15 -11.61 -0.39 11.37
C ILE A 15 -12.09 0.99 10.90
N PHE A 16 -13.13 1.53 11.53
CA PHE A 16 -13.72 2.82 11.20
C PHE A 16 -13.88 3.67 12.46
N PRO A 17 -12.97 4.61 12.75
CA PRO A 17 -11.80 5.01 11.95
C PRO A 17 -10.64 4.00 12.01
N PRO A 18 -9.69 4.03 11.05
CA PRO A 18 -8.51 3.17 11.09
C PRO A 18 -7.71 3.39 12.37
N VAL A 19 -7.30 2.31 13.04
CA VAL A 19 -6.38 2.36 14.20
C VAL A 19 -4.95 2.57 13.75
N HIS A 20 -4.52 1.90 12.67
CA HIS A 20 -3.17 2.09 12.12
C HIS A 20 -3.18 3.25 11.15
N ARG A 21 -2.63 4.39 11.61
CA ARG A 21 -2.64 5.67 10.90
C ARG A 21 -1.27 6.14 10.44
N ASN A 22 -0.20 5.42 10.73
CA ASN A 22 1.15 5.81 10.30
C ASN A 22 1.34 5.50 8.80
N PRO A 23 1.49 6.52 7.93
CA PRO A 23 1.60 6.29 6.49
C PRO A 23 2.85 5.50 6.07
N ASP A 24 3.98 5.68 6.75
CA ASP A 24 5.23 4.95 6.46
C ASP A 24 5.09 3.47 6.77
N GLU A 25 4.51 3.14 7.93
CA GLU A 25 4.27 1.75 8.33
C GLU A 25 3.31 1.06 7.34
N LEU A 26 2.23 1.75 6.95
CA LEU A 26 1.27 1.24 5.97
C LEU A 26 1.89 1.04 4.60
N LEU A 27 2.78 1.95 4.16
CA LEU A 27 3.52 1.77 2.92
C LEU A 27 4.42 0.54 2.98
N GLN A 28 5.16 0.34 4.08
CA GLN A 28 6.00 -0.84 4.24
C GLN A 28 5.20 -2.14 4.21
N LEU A 29 4.07 -2.19 4.92
CA LEU A 29 3.17 -3.35 4.90
C LEU A 29 2.61 -3.62 3.51
N TYR A 30 2.20 -2.57 2.79
CA TYR A 30 1.74 -2.69 1.41
C TYR A 30 2.80 -3.30 0.50
N LEU A 31 4.03 -2.78 0.56
CA LEU A 31 5.15 -3.25 -0.25
C LEU A 31 5.56 -4.68 0.09
N ASN A 32 5.55 -5.06 1.38
CA ASN A 32 5.91 -6.41 1.83
C ASN A 32 4.81 -7.44 1.49
N SER A 33 3.55 -7.00 1.38
CA SER A 33 2.42 -7.90 1.08
C SER A 33 2.36 -8.36 -0.38
N ARG A 34 3.14 -7.74 -1.28
CA ARG A 34 3.06 -7.97 -2.73
C ARG A 34 4.45 -8.27 -3.28
N ARG A 35 4.56 -9.35 -4.07
CA ARG A 35 5.83 -9.74 -4.73
C ARG A 35 6.34 -8.68 -5.71
N ARG A 36 5.44 -7.93 -6.36
CA ARG A 36 5.75 -6.82 -7.26
C ARG A 36 4.71 -5.73 -7.08
N VAL A 37 5.16 -4.52 -6.80
CA VAL A 37 4.31 -3.35 -6.68
C VAL A 37 4.68 -2.39 -7.80
N SER A 38 3.78 -2.22 -8.76
CA SER A 38 3.93 -1.29 -9.88
C SER A 38 3.00 -0.07 -9.77
N LYS A 39 2.08 -0.08 -8.81
CA LYS A 39 1.06 0.95 -8.64
C LYS A 39 1.03 1.42 -7.19
N PRO A 40 0.72 2.70 -6.95
CA PRO A 40 0.52 3.20 -5.61
C PRO A 40 -0.70 2.48 -4.95
N PRO A 41 -0.70 2.34 -3.62
CA PRO A 41 -1.81 1.70 -2.92
C PRO A 41 -3.10 2.51 -3.09
N SER A 42 -4.19 1.80 -3.36
CA SER A 42 -5.54 2.37 -3.36
C SER A 42 -6.05 2.58 -1.93
N ILE A 43 -7.12 3.36 -1.78
CA ILE A 43 -7.79 3.52 -0.48
C ILE A 43 -8.26 2.17 0.10
N TYR A 44 -8.70 1.25 -0.76
CA TYR A 44 -9.10 -0.09 -0.36
C TYR A 44 -7.92 -0.94 0.12
N ASP A 45 -6.73 -0.80 -0.50
CA ASP A 45 -5.53 -1.49 -0.02
C ASP A 45 -5.19 -1.10 1.42
N ILE A 46 -5.32 0.19 1.75
CA ILE A 46 -5.05 0.70 3.11
C ILE A 46 -6.09 0.19 4.11
N PHE A 47 -7.36 0.19 3.72
CA PHE A 47 -8.43 -0.43 4.51
C PHE A 47 -8.15 -1.92 4.75
N LYS A 48 -7.77 -2.65 3.71
CA LYS A 48 -7.52 -4.09 3.79
C LYS A 48 -6.35 -4.43 4.71
N ILE A 49 -5.30 -3.59 4.74
CA ILE A 49 -4.19 -3.75 5.69
C ILE A 49 -4.68 -3.59 7.14
N ASN A 50 -5.49 -2.56 7.42
CA ASN A 50 -6.06 -2.34 8.76
C ASN A 50 -6.98 -3.51 9.16
N PHE A 51 -7.87 -3.92 8.26
CA PHE A 51 -8.77 -5.05 8.48
C PHE A 51 -8.01 -6.36 8.75
N ALA A 52 -6.98 -6.65 7.95
CA ALA A 52 -6.16 -7.85 8.13
C ALA A 52 -5.39 -7.83 9.46
N LYS A 53 -4.92 -6.68 9.92
CA LYS A 53 -4.28 -6.55 11.23
C LYS A 53 -5.26 -6.84 12.36
N GLU A 54 -6.47 -6.30 12.31
CA GLU A 54 -7.50 -6.57 13.32
C GLU A 54 -7.91 -8.04 13.33
N ALA A 55 -8.11 -8.64 12.15
CA ALA A 55 -8.41 -10.06 12.04
C ALA A 55 -7.30 -10.94 12.65
N LYS A 56 -6.04 -10.62 12.36
CA LYS A 56 -4.87 -11.31 12.94
C LYS A 56 -4.75 -11.12 14.44
N ARG A 57 -5.08 -9.93 14.96
CA ARG A 57 -5.15 -9.65 16.42
C ARG A 57 -6.15 -10.57 17.12
N LEU A 58 -7.23 -10.95 16.42
CA LEU A 58 -8.25 -11.88 16.88
C LEU A 58 -7.91 -13.37 16.62
N GLY A 59 -6.72 -13.66 16.08
CA GLY A 59 -6.26 -15.02 15.81
C GLY A 59 -6.65 -15.58 14.44
N PHE A 60 -7.31 -14.81 13.58
CA PHE A 60 -7.64 -15.24 12.22
C PHE A 60 -6.44 -15.04 11.29
N ASN A 61 -5.94 -16.14 10.71
CA ASN A 61 -4.78 -16.13 9.80
C ASN A 61 -5.11 -16.59 8.37
N ASP A 62 -6.33 -17.07 8.12
CA ASP A 62 -6.77 -17.47 6.78
C ASP A 62 -6.92 -16.23 5.89
N GLN A 63 -6.00 -16.08 4.94
CA GLN A 63 -5.97 -14.94 4.03
C GLN A 63 -7.17 -14.90 3.09
N LEU A 64 -7.74 -16.04 2.69
CA LEU A 64 -8.92 -16.08 1.82
C LEU A 64 -10.14 -15.58 2.58
N LEU A 65 -10.34 -16.06 3.81
CA LEU A 65 -11.40 -15.59 4.70
C LEU A 65 -11.27 -14.08 4.97
N ILE A 66 -10.08 -13.61 5.33
CA ILE A 66 -9.82 -12.18 5.58
C ILE A 66 -10.13 -11.34 4.33
N ASN A 67 -9.73 -11.80 3.14
CA ASN A 67 -9.99 -11.08 1.90
C ASN A 67 -11.49 -11.03 1.58
N HIS A 68 -12.19 -12.14 1.76
CA HIS A 68 -13.63 -12.23 1.55
C HIS A 68 -14.38 -11.28 2.48
N GLU A 69 -14.09 -11.32 3.78
CA GLU A 69 -14.74 -10.47 4.76
C GLU A 69 -14.36 -9.00 4.57
N ALA A 70 -13.10 -8.66 4.30
CA ALA A 70 -12.71 -7.28 3.99
C ALA A 70 -13.52 -6.71 2.82
N ASN A 71 -13.73 -7.51 1.76
CA ASN A 71 -14.53 -7.06 0.61
C ASN A 71 -15.99 -6.83 0.99
N PHE A 72 -16.57 -7.70 1.81
CA PHE A 72 -17.93 -7.53 2.36
C PHE A 72 -18.03 -6.21 3.13
N PHE A 73 -17.17 -6.01 4.14
CA PHE A 73 -17.18 -4.79 4.97
C PHE A 73 -16.95 -3.52 4.14
N TRP A 74 -16.05 -3.54 3.16
CA TRP A 74 -15.82 -2.38 2.31
C TRP A 74 -17.03 -2.05 1.44
N THR A 75 -17.67 -3.07 0.87
CA THR A 75 -18.86 -2.90 0.01
C THR A 75 -19.99 -2.21 0.75
N TYR A 76 -20.23 -2.60 2.01
CA TYR A 76 -21.28 -2.02 2.86
C TYR A 76 -20.84 -0.81 3.70
N ALA A 77 -19.57 -0.41 3.64
CA ALA A 77 -19.09 0.77 4.35
C ALA A 77 -19.73 2.06 3.81
N THR A 78 -20.16 2.94 4.72
CA THR A 78 -20.75 4.23 4.36
C THR A 78 -19.72 5.16 3.72
N ARG A 79 -20.21 6.19 3.01
CA ARG A 79 -19.34 7.23 2.43
C ARG A 79 -18.45 7.89 3.49
N GLN A 80 -18.99 8.15 4.68
CA GLN A 80 -18.24 8.75 5.80
C GLN A 80 -17.14 7.82 6.30
N GLN A 81 -17.43 6.53 6.47
CA GLN A 81 -16.45 5.51 6.86
C GLN A 81 -15.31 5.39 5.83
N ARG A 82 -15.64 5.36 4.54
CA ARG A 82 -14.62 5.35 3.47
C ARG A 82 -13.79 6.64 3.47
N GLN A 83 -14.40 7.79 3.74
CA GLN A 83 -13.71 9.08 3.78
C GLN A 83 -12.61 9.13 4.87
N GLN A 84 -12.76 8.40 5.97
CA GLN A 84 -11.74 8.29 7.02
C GLN A 84 -10.42 7.69 6.48
N TYR A 85 -10.46 6.91 5.40
CA TYR A 85 -9.27 6.34 4.74
C TYR A 85 -8.68 7.26 3.66
N THR A 86 -9.39 8.31 3.23
CA THR A 86 -8.96 9.16 2.11
C THR A 86 -7.68 9.92 2.44
N GLN A 87 -7.61 10.55 3.61
CA GLN A 87 -6.42 11.31 4.02
C GLN A 87 -5.22 10.38 4.20
N LEU A 88 -5.45 9.21 4.82
CA LEU A 88 -4.43 8.21 5.05
C LEU A 88 -3.86 7.66 3.74
N SER A 89 -4.72 7.31 2.79
CA SER A 89 -4.29 6.81 1.48
C SER A 89 -3.48 7.84 0.71
N ARG A 90 -3.88 9.13 0.72
CA ARG A 90 -3.08 10.21 0.11
C ARG A 90 -1.67 10.32 0.71
N GLY A 91 -1.55 10.21 2.03
CA GLY A 91 -0.25 10.22 2.72
C GLY A 91 0.64 9.07 2.25
N VAL A 92 0.09 7.85 2.20
CA VAL A 92 0.82 6.65 1.75
C VAL A 92 1.21 6.76 0.27
N GLN A 93 0.31 7.25 -0.59
CA GLN A 93 0.60 7.45 -2.01
C GLN A 93 1.72 8.47 -2.24
N ARG A 94 1.74 9.57 -1.47
CA ARG A 94 2.81 10.56 -1.52
C ARG A 94 4.17 9.92 -1.21
N LEU A 95 4.25 9.13 -0.14
CA LEU A 95 5.47 8.41 0.23
C LEU A 95 5.87 7.38 -0.84
N TYR A 96 4.91 6.67 -1.44
CA TYR A 96 5.15 5.75 -2.54
C TYR A 96 5.85 6.45 -3.72
N PHE A 97 5.31 7.59 -4.17
CA PHE A 97 5.91 8.33 -5.27
C PHE A 97 7.28 8.92 -4.92
N GLN A 98 7.47 9.44 -3.70
CA GLN A 98 8.78 9.91 -3.26
C GLN A 98 9.83 8.80 -3.28
N ARG A 99 9.46 7.59 -2.85
CA ARG A 99 10.31 6.41 -2.91
C ARG A 99 10.60 6.01 -4.35
N ASP A 100 9.59 5.96 -5.22
CA ASP A 100 9.75 5.56 -6.63
C ASP A 100 10.64 6.55 -7.40
N VAL A 101 10.44 7.85 -7.18
CA VAL A 101 11.31 8.92 -7.72
C VAL A 101 12.75 8.73 -7.24
N ARG A 102 12.96 8.46 -5.94
CA ARG A 102 14.30 8.17 -5.41
C ARG A 102 14.91 6.93 -6.07
N HIS A 103 14.14 5.85 -6.24
CA HIS A 103 14.61 4.64 -6.94
C HIS A 103 14.97 4.92 -8.41
N TYR A 104 14.15 5.70 -9.10
CA TYR A 104 14.39 6.11 -10.48
C TYR A 104 15.71 6.88 -10.63
N TYR A 105 15.93 7.92 -9.82
CA TYR A 105 17.16 8.70 -9.85
C TYR A 105 18.38 7.90 -9.38
N SER A 106 18.25 7.06 -8.35
CA SER A 106 19.33 6.15 -7.94
C SER A 106 19.73 5.21 -9.08
N ARG A 107 18.76 4.61 -9.78
CA ARG A 107 19.04 3.71 -10.91
C ARG A 107 19.72 4.43 -12.07
N ILE A 108 19.40 5.69 -12.33
CA ILE A 108 20.06 6.51 -13.36
C ILE A 108 21.49 6.85 -12.93
N ASN A 109 21.67 7.32 -11.71
CA ASN A 109 22.98 7.71 -11.19
C ASN A 109 23.92 6.52 -10.97
N SER A 110 23.41 5.29 -10.82
CA SER A 110 24.20 4.06 -10.75
C SER A 110 24.52 3.43 -12.10
N ARG A 111 23.98 3.95 -13.21
CA ARG A 111 24.41 3.53 -14.55
C ARG A 111 25.73 4.25 -14.86
N PRO A 112 26.86 3.55 -15.05
CA PRO A 112 28.07 4.20 -15.50
C PRO A 112 27.76 4.86 -16.84
N TYR A 113 27.90 6.17 -16.90
CA TYR A 113 27.81 6.91 -18.15
C TYR A 113 28.99 6.44 -19.01
N HIS A 114 28.73 5.59 -20.00
CA HIS A 114 29.63 5.49 -21.13
C HIS A 114 29.54 6.81 -21.88
N ILE A 115 30.47 7.72 -21.59
CA ILE A 115 30.69 8.92 -22.37
C ILE A 115 31.14 8.45 -23.76
N ILE A 116 30.19 8.26 -24.68
CA ILE A 116 30.51 8.18 -26.10
C ILE A 116 30.88 9.61 -26.48
N SER A 117 32.19 9.87 -26.51
CA SER A 117 32.74 11.15 -26.95
C SER A 117 32.48 11.31 -28.45
N SER A 118 31.31 11.85 -28.80
CA SER A 118 31.01 12.28 -30.16
C SER A 118 31.66 13.65 -30.43
N VAL A 119 32.99 13.74 -30.27
CA VAL A 119 33.74 14.87 -30.80
C VAL A 119 34.21 14.47 -32.20
N ARG A 120 33.34 14.64 -33.18
CA ARG A 120 33.76 14.61 -34.59
C ARG A 120 34.34 15.98 -34.93
N LEU A 121 35.59 16.20 -34.52
CA LEU A 121 36.45 17.30 -34.97
C LEU A 121 37.04 16.93 -36.33
N ILE A 122 36.45 17.39 -37.43
CA ILE A 122 37.13 17.54 -38.73
C ILE A 122 36.52 18.78 -39.39
N ARG A 123 37.06 19.98 -39.14
CA ARG A 123 38.18 20.65 -39.82
C ARG A 123 37.76 21.21 -41.19
N THR A 124 37.43 22.48 -41.19
CA THR A 124 37.35 23.39 -42.34
C THR A 124 38.72 23.51 -43.00
N THR A 125 38.79 23.30 -44.30
CA THR A 125 39.64 24.01 -45.27
C THR A 125 38.97 23.95 -46.62
#